data_AF-G0VA62-F1
#
_entry.id   AF-G0VA62-F1
#
_cell.length_a   1.000
_cell.length_b   1.000
_cell.length_c   1.000
_cell.angle_alpha   90.00
_cell.angle_beta   90.00
_cell.angle_gamma   90.00
#
_symmetry.space_group_name_H-M   'P 1'
#
loop_
_entity.id
_entity.type
_entity.pdbx_description
1 polymer ?
#
loop_
_entity_poly.entity_id
_entity_poly.type
_entity_poly.pdbx_seq_one_letter_code
_entity_poly.pdbx_strand_id
1 'polypeptide(L)'
;MGILYCVEKQATRKMTTDSVVNNVSSKEITWAEVSDYIKTGELYKLRRSVQQNVGYRKHKAALVGKDITEFIIDKLQWNQQELIELNEVKYPTKEDKIHACFLHKNLYKVAINDFPYFFESNVVHLLVWSKIRIPIYEDDKTGEKEVRINATDNVFPEFNEEMRLKIEAFLKSVLTDRYGIKRENYGWFINYTNLQSIRGISHIHLLLRITDKDELSHMDAFIKELMENFEPK
;
A
#
# COMPACT_ATOMS: atom_id res chain seq x y z
N MET A 1 -1.55 -59.02 -10.17
CA MET A 1 -2.10 -57.70 -10.54
C MET A 1 -3.26 -57.41 -9.62
N GLY A 2 -3.14 -56.41 -8.75
CA GLY A 2 -4.19 -56.02 -7.83
C GLY A 2 -3.81 -54.68 -7.21
N ILE A 3 -4.26 -53.60 -7.83
CA ILE A 3 -3.99 -52.23 -7.41
C ILE A 3 -4.90 -51.91 -6.23
N LEU A 4 -4.27 -51.63 -5.09
CA LEU A 4 -4.91 -51.22 -3.84
C LEU A 4 -5.40 -49.77 -4.01
N TYR A 5 -6.72 -49.56 -3.95
CA TYR A 5 -7.33 -48.24 -3.88
C TYR A 5 -6.93 -47.57 -2.55
N CYS A 6 -6.09 -46.53 -2.61
CA CYS A 6 -5.88 -45.60 -1.50
C CYS A 6 -6.91 -44.47 -1.62
N VAL A 7 -7.92 -44.51 -0.75
CA VAL A 7 -8.88 -43.41 -0.56
C VAL A 7 -8.18 -42.34 0.27
N GLU A 8 -7.69 -41.29 -0.39
CA GLU A 8 -7.25 -40.07 0.29
C GLU A 8 -8.46 -39.40 0.94
N LYS A 9 -8.49 -39.44 2.27
CA LYS A 9 -9.41 -38.64 3.08
C LYS A 9 -9.15 -37.16 2.80
N GLN A 10 -10.07 -36.51 2.08
CA GLN A 10 -10.19 -35.06 2.09
C GLN A 10 -10.38 -34.62 3.54
N ALA A 11 -9.32 -34.07 4.13
CA ALA A 11 -9.42 -33.34 5.38
C ALA A 11 -10.27 -32.09 5.10
N THR A 12 -11.53 -32.12 5.56
CA THR A 12 -12.38 -30.95 5.66
C THR A 12 -11.70 -29.92 6.57
N ARG A 13 -10.94 -29.00 5.97
CA ARG A 13 -10.42 -27.81 6.65
C ARG A 13 -11.64 -27.01 7.10
N LYS A 14 -11.93 -27.03 8.40
CA LYS A 14 -12.85 -26.07 9.03
C LYS A 14 -12.44 -24.68 8.57
N MET A 15 -13.33 -23.99 7.85
CA MET A 15 -13.21 -22.56 7.57
C MET A 15 -13.26 -21.84 8.92
N THR A 16 -12.09 -21.51 9.46
CA THR A 16 -11.96 -20.51 10.51
C THR A 16 -12.27 -19.16 9.88
N THR A 17 -13.27 -18.47 10.40
CA THR A 17 -13.84 -17.22 9.86
C THR A 17 -12.97 -15.98 10.03
N ASP A 18 -11.74 -16.11 10.54
CA ASP A 18 -10.86 -14.97 10.87
C ASP A 18 -9.65 -14.86 9.92
N SER A 19 -9.89 -14.91 8.61
CA SER A 19 -8.85 -14.52 7.65
C SER A 19 -8.74 -13.00 7.60
N VAL A 20 -7.54 -12.43 7.75
CA VAL A 20 -7.25 -11.00 7.56
C VAL A 20 -7.77 -10.47 6.20
N VAL A 21 -7.86 -11.35 5.20
CA VAL A 21 -8.37 -11.06 3.85
C VAL A 21 -9.88 -10.74 3.81
N ASN A 22 -10.64 -11.17 4.82
CA ASN A 22 -12.08 -10.88 4.97
C ASN A 22 -12.36 -9.79 6.03
N ASN A 23 -11.31 -9.15 6.53
CA ASN A 23 -11.42 -8.15 7.59
C ASN A 23 -11.96 -6.83 7.02
N VAL A 24 -13.25 -6.57 7.22
CA VAL A 24 -13.93 -5.32 6.83
C VAL A 24 -14.22 -4.47 8.05
N SER A 25 -14.31 -3.15 7.87
CA SER A 25 -14.74 -2.23 8.94
C SER A 25 -16.23 -1.88 8.78
N SER A 26 -16.94 -1.87 9.90
CA SER A 26 -18.33 -1.39 10.01
C SER A 26 -18.43 0.10 10.36
N LYS A 27 -17.32 0.71 10.78
CA LYS A 27 -17.23 2.14 11.12
C LYS A 27 -16.07 2.80 10.37
N GLU A 28 -16.19 4.11 10.16
CA GLU A 28 -15.07 4.91 9.70
C GLU A 28 -13.91 4.83 10.70
N ILE A 29 -12.69 4.72 10.17
CA ILE A 29 -11.45 4.77 10.92
C ILE A 29 -11.09 6.25 11.06
N THR A 30 -11.05 6.71 12.30
CA THR A 30 -10.73 8.11 12.63
C THR A 30 -9.27 8.42 12.33
N TRP A 31 -8.93 9.69 12.09
CA TRP A 31 -7.53 10.07 11.89
C TRP A 31 -6.61 9.70 13.07
N ALA A 32 -7.14 9.73 14.29
CA ALA A 32 -6.42 9.29 15.49
C ALA A 32 -6.09 7.79 15.42
N GLU A 33 -7.07 6.95 15.05
CA GLU A 33 -6.87 5.52 14.83
C GLU A 33 -5.90 5.25 13.66
N VAL A 34 -5.99 5.99 12.55
CA VAL A 34 -5.04 5.90 11.43
C VAL A 34 -3.61 6.14 11.92
N SER A 35 -3.41 7.24 12.66
CA SER A 35 -2.10 7.61 13.18
C SER A 35 -1.55 6.57 14.14
N ASP A 36 -2.41 6.02 15.01
CA ASP A 36 -2.06 4.96 15.95
C ASP A 36 -1.66 3.67 15.22
N TYR A 37 -2.47 3.20 14.26
CA TYR A 37 -2.21 1.94 13.55
C TYR A 37 -0.95 2.00 12.68
N ILE A 38 -0.65 3.15 12.07
CA ILE A 38 0.62 3.34 11.35
C ILE A 38 1.79 3.32 12.33
N LYS A 39 1.67 4.01 13.48
CA LYS A 39 2.72 4.07 14.50
C LYS A 39 3.01 2.71 15.14
N THR A 40 1.98 1.91 15.42
CA THR A 40 2.13 0.58 16.03
C THR A 40 2.47 -0.51 15.03
N GLY A 41 2.39 -0.24 13.73
CA GLY A 41 2.56 -1.25 12.68
C GLY A 41 1.35 -2.16 12.49
N GLU A 42 0.23 -1.88 13.16
CA GLU A 42 -0.99 -2.69 13.08
C GLU A 42 -1.81 -2.41 11.80
N LEU A 43 -1.14 -2.42 10.65
CA LEU A 43 -1.70 -2.09 9.34
C LEU A 43 -2.89 -2.97 8.94
N TYR A 44 -2.98 -4.18 9.49
CA TYR A 44 -4.14 -5.09 9.31
C TYR A 44 -5.46 -4.51 9.85
N LYS A 45 -5.41 -3.48 10.71
CA LYS A 45 -6.59 -2.74 11.20
C LYS A 45 -7.11 -1.72 10.20
N LEU A 46 -6.28 -1.29 9.24
CA LEU A 46 -6.66 -0.41 8.14
C LEU A 46 -7.46 -1.20 7.09
N ARG A 47 -8.78 -1.04 7.13
CA ARG A 47 -9.73 -1.93 6.45
C ARG A 47 -10.68 -1.17 5.53
N ARG A 48 -11.18 -1.87 4.52
CA ARG A 48 -12.28 -1.38 3.66
C ARG A 48 -13.63 -1.50 4.35
N SER A 49 -14.59 -0.69 3.92
CA SER A 49 -15.99 -0.88 4.27
C SER A 49 -16.53 -2.14 3.61
N VAL A 50 -17.67 -2.64 4.07
CA VAL A 50 -18.34 -3.78 3.43
C VAL A 50 -18.59 -3.51 1.94
N GLN A 51 -19.13 -2.34 1.61
CA GLN A 51 -19.44 -1.95 0.23
C GLN A 51 -18.18 -1.85 -0.64
N GLN A 52 -17.13 -1.18 -0.15
CA GLN A 52 -15.86 -1.08 -0.87
C GLN A 52 -15.20 -2.44 -1.07
N ASN A 53 -15.30 -3.33 -0.08
CA ASN A 53 -14.74 -4.67 -0.17
C ASN A 53 -15.47 -5.54 -1.23
N VAL A 54 -16.79 -5.37 -1.39
CA VAL A 54 -17.53 -6.04 -2.48
C VAL A 54 -17.02 -5.59 -3.85
N GLY A 55 -16.85 -4.28 -4.06
CA GLY A 55 -16.30 -3.72 -5.30
C GLY A 55 -14.89 -4.23 -5.59
N TYR A 56 -14.01 -4.16 -4.59
CA TYR A 56 -12.64 -4.68 -4.67
C TYR A 56 -12.61 -6.17 -5.03
N ARG A 57 -13.43 -7.01 -4.38
CA ARG A 57 -13.50 -8.45 -4.66
C ARG A 57 -14.00 -8.73 -6.07
N LYS A 58 -15.01 -7.99 -6.55
CA LYS A 58 -15.49 -8.11 -7.92
C LYS A 58 -14.39 -7.77 -8.93
N HIS A 59 -13.65 -6.69 -8.70
CA HIS A 59 -12.52 -6.31 -9.53
C HIS A 59 -11.41 -7.36 -9.51
N LYS A 60 -11.01 -7.83 -8.32
CA LYS A 60 -10.01 -8.89 -8.17
C LYS A 60 -10.42 -10.19 -8.84
N ALA A 61 -11.69 -10.59 -8.72
CA ALA A 61 -12.23 -11.78 -9.38
C ALA A 61 -12.15 -11.67 -10.91
N ALA A 62 -12.37 -10.48 -11.48
CA ALA A 62 -12.24 -10.23 -12.92
C ALA A 62 -10.78 -10.27 -13.42
N LEU A 63 -9.81 -10.22 -12.52
CA LEU A 63 -8.37 -10.33 -12.79
C LEU A 63 -7.82 -11.75 -12.51
N VAL A 64 -8.64 -12.70 -12.05
CA VAL A 64 -8.19 -14.07 -11.83
C VAL A 64 -7.72 -14.68 -13.15
N GLY A 65 -6.52 -15.25 -13.15
CA GLY A 65 -5.86 -15.78 -14.36
C GLY A 65 -5.12 -14.73 -15.20
N LYS A 66 -5.12 -13.46 -14.80
CA LYS A 66 -4.29 -12.39 -15.39
C LYS A 66 -3.14 -12.06 -14.46
N ASP A 67 -2.02 -11.60 -15.02
CA ASP A 67 -0.97 -10.99 -14.22
C ASP A 67 -1.43 -9.58 -13.79
N ILE A 68 -1.75 -9.44 -12.50
CA ILE A 68 -2.15 -8.15 -11.92
C ILE A 68 -1.01 -7.13 -12.06
N THR A 69 0.25 -7.58 -12.04
CA THR A 69 1.42 -6.72 -12.25
C THR A 69 1.37 -6.09 -13.64
N GLU A 70 1.16 -6.88 -14.68
CA GLU A 70 1.03 -6.38 -16.07
C GLU A 70 -0.12 -5.38 -16.18
N PHE A 71 -1.29 -5.69 -15.61
CA PHE A 71 -2.43 -4.77 -15.61
C PHE A 71 -2.09 -3.40 -14.98
N ILE A 72 -1.34 -3.40 -13.87
CA ILE A 72 -0.94 -2.15 -13.21
C ILE A 72 0.15 -1.42 -14.02
N ILE A 73 1.11 -2.14 -14.63
CA ILE A 73 2.10 -1.56 -15.53
C ILE A 73 1.38 -0.82 -16.69
N ASP A 74 0.38 -1.46 -17.30
CA ASP A 74 -0.44 -0.86 -18.36
C ASP A 74 -1.22 0.36 -17.86
N LYS A 75 -1.89 0.25 -16.71
CA LYS A 75 -2.63 1.37 -16.09
C LYS A 75 -1.71 2.57 -15.82
N LEU A 76 -0.49 2.30 -15.37
CA LEU A 76 0.52 3.32 -15.11
C LEU A 76 1.24 3.77 -16.39
N GLN A 77 0.95 3.19 -17.55
CA GLN A 77 1.64 3.44 -18.83
C GLN A 77 3.15 3.31 -18.67
N TRP A 78 3.59 2.26 -17.97
CA TRP A 78 4.98 1.92 -17.77
C TRP A 78 5.39 0.77 -18.68
N ASN A 79 6.69 0.54 -18.79
CA ASN A 79 7.25 -0.57 -19.57
C ASN A 79 7.88 -1.59 -18.63
N GLN A 80 7.47 -2.85 -18.74
CA GLN A 80 7.97 -3.93 -17.88
C GLN A 80 9.49 -4.14 -18.01
N GLN A 81 10.03 -4.06 -19.23
CA GLN A 81 11.46 -4.21 -19.46
C GLN A 81 12.26 -3.07 -18.82
N GLU A 82 11.75 -1.83 -18.87
CA GLU A 82 12.33 -0.69 -18.16
C GLU A 82 12.35 -0.93 -16.64
N LEU A 83 11.27 -1.45 -16.06
CA LEU A 83 11.23 -1.79 -14.63
C LEU A 83 12.28 -2.85 -14.26
N ILE A 84 12.44 -3.88 -15.09
CA ILE A 84 13.47 -4.91 -14.89
C ILE A 84 14.86 -4.30 -14.99
N GLU A 85 15.14 -3.52 -16.04
CA GLU A 85 16.42 -2.86 -16.23
C GLU A 85 16.78 -1.94 -15.06
N LEU A 86 15.83 -1.14 -14.57
CA LEU A 86 16.03 -0.27 -13.42
C LEU A 86 16.39 -1.05 -12.16
N ASN A 87 15.72 -2.17 -11.88
CA ASN A 87 15.83 -2.87 -10.59
C ASN A 87 16.87 -3.99 -10.54
N GLU A 88 17.19 -4.59 -11.67
CA GLU A 88 18.11 -5.73 -11.76
C GLU A 88 19.46 -5.35 -12.36
N VAL A 89 19.54 -4.25 -13.13
CA VAL A 89 20.78 -3.82 -13.82
C VAL A 89 21.28 -2.49 -13.31
N LYS A 90 20.43 -1.44 -13.33
CA LYS A 90 20.86 -0.06 -13.00
C LYS A 90 20.99 0.18 -11.50
N TYR A 91 20.03 -0.34 -10.71
CA TYR A 91 19.98 -0.21 -9.26
C TYR A 91 19.79 -1.59 -8.60
N PRO A 92 20.75 -2.51 -8.75
CA PRO A 92 20.60 -3.89 -8.28
C PRO A 92 20.60 -4.00 -6.76
N THR A 93 21.38 -3.17 -6.06
CA THR A 93 21.54 -3.27 -4.60
C THR A 93 20.47 -2.50 -3.84
N LYS A 94 20.42 -2.69 -2.52
CA LYS A 94 19.52 -1.96 -1.63
C LYS A 94 19.91 -0.48 -1.55
N GLU A 95 21.21 -0.23 -1.46
CA GLU A 95 21.83 1.08 -1.38
C GLU A 95 21.55 1.90 -2.66
N ASP A 96 21.70 1.26 -3.83
CA ASP A 96 21.36 1.87 -5.12
C ASP A 96 19.89 2.29 -5.17
N LYS A 97 18.99 1.41 -4.70
CA LYS A 97 17.54 1.66 -4.67
C LYS A 97 17.19 2.81 -3.73
N ILE A 98 17.78 2.87 -2.54
CA ILE A 98 17.58 3.97 -1.58
C ILE A 98 18.03 5.29 -2.20
N HIS A 99 19.18 5.30 -2.88
CA HIS A 99 19.67 6.49 -3.56
C HIS A 99 18.74 6.95 -4.71
N ALA A 100 18.28 6.01 -5.54
CA ALA A 100 17.50 6.29 -6.75
C ALA A 100 16.02 6.59 -6.50
N CYS A 101 15.42 6.04 -5.45
CA CYS A 101 14.00 6.25 -5.16
C CYS A 101 13.65 7.74 -5.08
N PHE A 102 12.59 8.12 -5.80
CA PHE A 102 12.05 9.49 -5.88
C PHE A 102 13.00 10.57 -6.39
N LEU A 103 14.16 10.20 -6.96
CA LEU A 103 15.16 11.15 -7.45
C LEU A 103 14.65 11.96 -8.66
N HIS A 104 13.86 11.34 -9.53
CA HIS A 104 13.31 11.96 -10.72
C HIS A 104 11.82 11.69 -10.84
N LYS A 105 11.07 12.68 -11.34
CA LYS A 105 9.61 12.62 -11.50
C LYS A 105 9.14 11.45 -12.35
N ASN A 106 9.94 10.98 -13.32
CA ASN A 106 9.60 9.83 -14.17
C ASN A 106 9.74 8.46 -13.47
N LEU A 107 10.32 8.40 -12.26
CA LEU A 107 10.48 7.17 -11.48
C LEU A 107 9.28 6.83 -10.60
N TYR A 108 8.29 7.73 -10.50
CA TYR A 108 7.11 7.50 -9.67
C TYR A 108 5.86 8.15 -10.26
N LYS A 109 4.69 7.65 -9.88
CA LYS A 109 3.38 8.22 -10.24
C LYS A 109 2.47 8.19 -9.02
N VAL A 110 1.70 9.27 -8.82
CA VAL A 110 0.66 9.31 -7.79
C VAL A 110 -0.70 9.06 -8.43
N ALA A 111 -1.55 8.31 -7.75
CA ALA A 111 -2.91 8.02 -8.18
C ALA A 111 -3.85 7.95 -6.97
N ILE A 112 -5.14 8.23 -7.16
CA ILE A 112 -6.16 7.90 -6.16
C ILE A 112 -6.27 6.38 -6.06
N ASN A 113 -6.45 5.85 -4.85
CA ASN A 113 -6.74 4.43 -4.66
C ASN A 113 -8.17 4.14 -5.12
N ASP A 114 -8.33 3.28 -6.13
CA ASP A 114 -9.66 2.91 -6.66
C ASP A 114 -10.55 2.23 -5.62
N PHE A 115 -9.94 1.58 -4.61
CA PHE A 115 -10.61 0.85 -3.55
C PHE A 115 -10.06 1.29 -2.18
N PRO A 116 -10.38 2.52 -1.74
CA PRO A 116 -9.83 3.09 -0.52
C PRO A 116 -10.32 2.32 0.71
N TYR A 117 -9.56 2.44 1.78
CA TYR A 117 -9.98 2.01 3.12
C TYR A 117 -11.06 2.94 3.68
N PHE A 118 -11.75 2.50 4.73
CA PHE A 118 -12.90 3.20 5.27
C PHE A 118 -12.49 4.25 6.29
N PHE A 119 -12.03 5.40 5.80
CA PHE A 119 -11.63 6.53 6.63
C PHE A 119 -12.76 7.56 6.77
N GLU A 120 -12.57 8.53 7.67
CA GLU A 120 -13.37 9.76 7.72
C GLU A 120 -13.41 10.47 6.36
N SER A 121 -14.52 11.14 6.06
CA SER A 121 -14.79 11.79 4.76
C SER A 121 -13.74 12.82 4.30
N ASN A 122 -12.97 13.38 5.21
CA ASN A 122 -11.90 14.34 4.91
C ASN A 122 -10.50 13.69 4.80
N VAL A 123 -10.42 12.36 4.72
CA VAL A 123 -9.17 11.62 4.54
C VAL A 123 -9.11 11.02 3.14
N VAL A 124 -8.14 11.47 2.35
CA VAL A 124 -7.92 11.02 0.98
C VAL A 124 -6.84 9.93 0.96
N HIS A 125 -7.11 8.83 0.26
CA HIS A 125 -6.21 7.70 0.12
C HIS A 125 -5.57 7.68 -1.27
N LEU A 126 -4.31 8.10 -1.33
CA LEU A 126 -3.48 8.09 -2.52
C LEU A 126 -2.52 6.89 -2.53
N LEU A 127 -2.07 6.52 -3.72
CA LEU A 127 -1.01 5.54 -3.97
C LEU A 127 0.14 6.25 -4.68
N VAL A 128 1.34 6.23 -4.09
CA VAL A 128 2.57 6.67 -4.75
C VAL A 128 3.29 5.44 -5.26
N TRP A 129 3.13 5.16 -6.55
CA TRP A 129 3.76 4.05 -7.26
C TRP A 129 5.22 4.39 -7.57
N SER A 130 6.12 3.42 -7.39
CA SER A 130 7.54 3.58 -7.71
C SER A 130 7.99 2.54 -8.75
N LYS A 131 8.71 3.00 -9.78
CA LYS A 131 9.42 2.11 -10.71
C LYS A 131 10.58 1.39 -10.03
N ILE A 132 11.18 2.02 -9.02
CA ILE A 132 12.25 1.43 -8.21
C ILE A 132 11.62 0.68 -7.04
N ARG A 133 12.02 -0.57 -6.81
CA ARG A 133 11.59 -1.35 -5.64
C ARG A 133 12.01 -0.63 -4.38
N ILE A 134 11.10 -0.53 -3.42
CA ILE A 134 11.31 0.18 -2.16
C ILE A 134 11.70 -0.85 -1.07
N PRO A 135 12.98 -0.92 -0.64
CA PRO A 135 13.42 -1.85 0.40
C PRO A 135 13.13 -1.30 1.79
N ILE A 136 11.85 -1.11 2.12
CA ILE A 136 11.42 -0.41 3.34
C ILE A 136 11.51 -1.25 4.62
N TYR A 137 11.46 -2.57 4.52
CA TYR A 137 11.50 -3.49 5.66
C TYR A 137 12.77 -4.35 5.59
N GLU A 138 13.46 -4.53 6.71
CA GLU A 138 14.70 -5.31 6.76
C GLU A 138 14.47 -6.81 6.56
N ASP A 139 13.42 -7.35 7.18
CA ASP A 139 13.11 -8.78 7.19
C ASP A 139 11.60 -9.02 7.31
N ASP A 140 10.86 -8.68 6.26
CA ASP A 140 9.40 -8.86 6.22
C ASP A 140 9.00 -10.34 6.08
N LYS A 141 8.99 -11.04 7.20
CA LYS A 141 8.54 -12.44 7.35
C LYS A 141 7.05 -12.58 7.63
N THR A 142 6.26 -11.52 7.48
CA THR A 142 4.80 -11.58 7.72
C THR A 142 4.08 -12.51 6.72
N GLY A 143 4.71 -12.82 5.59
CA GLY A 143 4.24 -13.85 4.65
C GLY A 143 4.34 -15.28 5.19
N GLU A 144 5.20 -15.52 6.18
CA GLU A 144 5.47 -16.84 6.76
C GLU A 144 4.71 -17.08 8.07
N LYS A 145 4.32 -16.00 8.77
CA LYS A 145 3.54 -16.04 10.01
C LYS A 145 2.20 -15.35 9.80
N GLU A 146 1.10 -16.04 10.11
CA GLU A 146 -0.22 -15.41 10.08
C GLU A 146 -0.27 -14.31 11.15
N VAL A 147 -0.39 -13.04 10.70
CA VAL A 147 -0.84 -11.95 11.57
C VAL A 147 -2.27 -12.29 12.00
N ARG A 148 -2.48 -12.43 13.30
CA ARG A 148 -3.78 -12.83 13.86
C ARG A 148 -4.51 -11.60 14.35
N ILE A 149 -5.77 -11.47 13.93
CA ILE A 149 -6.65 -10.40 14.40
C ILE A 149 -6.84 -10.58 15.91
N ASN A 150 -6.61 -9.51 16.69
CA ASN A 150 -6.71 -9.47 18.17
C ASN A 150 -5.63 -10.22 18.94
N ALA A 151 -4.53 -10.63 18.30
CA ALA A 151 -3.37 -11.17 19.00
C ALA A 151 -2.47 -10.04 19.53
N THR A 152 -2.02 -10.15 20.77
CA THR A 152 -1.14 -9.18 21.44
C THR A 152 0.34 -9.43 21.15
N ASP A 153 0.67 -10.57 20.55
CA ASP A 153 2.03 -11.04 20.26
C ASP A 153 2.37 -10.95 18.76
N ASN A 154 1.59 -10.19 17.99
CA ASN A 154 1.93 -9.89 16.61
C ASN A 154 3.30 -9.17 16.56
N VAL A 155 4.21 -9.69 15.74
CA VAL A 155 5.51 -9.09 15.49
C VAL A 155 5.50 -8.48 14.09
N PHE A 156 5.82 -7.19 14.00
CA PHE A 156 5.90 -6.45 12.74
C PHE A 156 7.36 -6.23 12.35
N PRO A 157 7.67 -6.22 11.04
CA PRO A 157 9.03 -6.02 10.59
C PRO A 157 9.53 -4.61 10.90
N GLU A 158 10.82 -4.52 11.22
CA GLU A 158 11.49 -3.25 11.43
C GLU A 158 11.71 -2.52 10.10
N PHE A 159 11.66 -1.19 10.17
CA PHE A 159 11.97 -0.35 9.03
C PHE A 159 13.47 -0.39 8.72
N ASN A 160 13.80 -0.37 7.43
CA ASN A 160 15.08 0.19 7.01
C ASN A 160 15.03 1.70 7.24
N GLU A 161 15.78 2.18 8.23
CA GLU A 161 15.73 3.58 8.67
C GLU A 161 16.16 4.56 7.57
N GLU A 162 17.14 4.21 6.74
CA GLU A 162 17.59 5.07 5.63
C GLU A 162 16.48 5.28 4.59
N MET A 163 15.80 4.20 4.17
CA MET A 163 14.67 4.27 3.25
C MET A 163 13.48 4.98 3.89
N ARG A 164 13.23 4.77 5.20
CA ARG A 164 12.18 5.48 5.95
C ARG A 164 12.42 6.99 5.90
N LEU A 165 13.63 7.44 6.26
CA LEU A 165 14.02 8.84 6.24
C LEU A 165 13.97 9.43 4.82
N LYS A 166 14.37 8.65 3.81
CA LYS A 166 14.27 9.04 2.39
C LYS A 166 12.83 9.31 1.97
N ILE A 167 11.88 8.44 2.34
CA ILE A 167 10.45 8.65 2.07
C ILE A 167 9.94 9.86 2.84
N GLU A 168 10.27 10.00 4.12
CA GLU A 168 9.83 11.13 4.95
C GLU A 168 10.31 12.47 4.41
N ALA A 169 11.59 12.55 4.00
CA ALA A 169 12.15 13.76 3.38
C ALA A 169 11.46 14.09 2.05
N PHE A 170 11.23 13.08 1.19
CA PHE A 170 10.50 13.24 -0.05
C PHE A 170 9.08 13.77 0.20
N LEU A 171 8.29 13.10 1.04
CA LEU A 171 6.92 13.51 1.34
C LEU A 171 6.85 14.89 2.03
N LYS A 172 7.79 15.22 2.91
CA LYS A 172 7.88 16.56 3.50
C LYS A 172 8.11 17.62 2.42
N SER A 173 9.04 17.39 1.49
CA SER A 173 9.34 18.35 0.41
C SER A 173 8.14 18.59 -0.52
N VAL A 174 7.35 17.54 -0.77
CA VAL A 174 6.15 17.61 -1.62
C VAL A 174 4.98 18.21 -0.87
N LEU A 175 4.65 17.71 0.33
CA LEU A 175 3.39 18.04 1.02
C LEU A 175 3.53 19.27 1.92
N THR A 176 4.58 19.32 2.74
CA THR A 176 4.77 20.42 3.70
C THR A 176 5.40 21.63 3.03
N ASP A 177 6.50 21.46 2.31
CA ASP A 177 7.28 22.60 1.83
C ASP A 177 6.63 23.30 0.61
N ARG A 178 5.88 22.55 -0.21
CA ARG A 178 5.14 23.08 -1.37
C ARG A 178 3.69 23.45 -1.05
N TYR A 179 2.93 22.57 -0.37
CA TYR A 179 1.49 22.79 -0.10
C TYR A 179 1.17 23.24 1.33
N GLY A 180 2.15 23.35 2.24
CA GLY A 180 1.88 23.75 3.62
C GLY A 180 1.12 22.72 4.45
N ILE A 181 0.97 21.48 3.96
CA ILE A 181 0.29 20.41 4.69
C ILE A 181 1.18 20.00 5.87
N LYS A 182 0.64 20.17 7.09
CA LYS A 182 1.37 19.88 8.32
C LYS A 182 1.63 18.37 8.47
N ARG A 183 2.72 18.01 9.14
CA ARG A 183 3.16 16.61 9.30
C ARG A 183 2.11 15.73 9.98
N GLU A 184 1.35 16.29 10.91
CA GLU A 184 0.25 15.62 11.60
C GLU A 184 -0.98 15.34 10.72
N ASN A 185 -1.07 15.96 9.55
CA ASN A 185 -2.17 15.83 8.59
C ASN A 185 -1.86 14.87 7.43
N TYR A 186 -0.72 14.19 7.45
CA TYR A 186 -0.48 13.08 6.53
C TYR A 186 0.21 11.90 7.20
N GLY A 187 -0.10 10.72 6.71
CA GLY A 187 0.46 9.45 7.15
C GLY A 187 0.77 8.60 5.94
N TRP A 188 1.76 7.73 6.05
CA TRP A 188 2.11 6.82 4.97
C TRP A 188 2.50 5.45 5.51
N PHE A 189 2.29 4.43 4.70
CA PHE A 189 2.72 3.07 5.00
C PHE A 189 2.92 2.29 3.70
N ILE A 190 3.66 1.20 3.79
CA ILE A 190 3.69 0.17 2.75
C ILE A 190 3.10 -1.09 3.41
N ASN A 191 2.13 -1.73 2.78
CA ASN A 191 1.57 -2.96 3.33
C ASN A 191 2.67 -4.01 3.48
N TYR A 192 2.63 -4.83 4.53
CA TYR A 192 3.50 -6.01 4.62
C TYR A 192 3.14 -7.05 3.55
N THR A 193 4.05 -7.98 3.31
CA THR A 193 3.97 -9.00 2.26
C THR A 193 2.67 -9.79 2.30
N ASN A 194 2.11 -10.08 3.48
CA ASN A 194 0.83 -10.77 3.65
C ASN A 194 -0.41 -9.90 3.42
N LEU A 195 -0.28 -8.57 3.48
CA LEU A 195 -1.35 -7.59 3.25
C LEU A 195 -1.34 -7.04 1.81
N GLN A 196 -0.21 -7.13 1.12
CA GLN A 196 -0.07 -6.64 -0.25
C GLN A 196 -0.91 -7.45 -1.24
N SER A 197 -1.75 -6.74 -1.99
CA SER A 197 -2.49 -7.31 -3.12
C SER A 197 -1.65 -7.38 -4.40
N ILE A 198 -0.65 -6.51 -4.53
CA ILE A 198 0.21 -6.35 -5.71
C ILE A 198 1.65 -6.36 -5.21
N ARG A 199 2.40 -7.42 -5.51
CA ARG A 199 3.79 -7.59 -5.05
C ARG A 199 4.81 -7.17 -6.11
N GLY A 200 4.43 -7.17 -7.39
CA GLY A 200 5.36 -6.91 -8.50
C GLY A 200 5.76 -5.45 -8.69
N ILE A 201 5.04 -4.49 -8.08
CA ILE A 201 5.33 -3.06 -8.17
C ILE A 201 5.17 -2.42 -6.79
N SER A 202 6.23 -1.74 -6.33
CA SER A 202 6.22 -1.05 -5.04
C SER A 202 5.32 0.18 -5.08
N HIS A 203 4.54 0.36 -4.02
CA HIS A 203 3.68 1.52 -3.84
C HIS A 203 3.57 1.89 -2.35
N ILE A 204 3.55 3.20 -2.10
CA ILE A 204 3.27 3.77 -0.79
C ILE A 204 1.79 4.11 -0.74
N HIS A 205 1.11 3.66 0.31
CA HIS A 205 -0.19 4.20 0.68
C HIS A 205 0.04 5.53 1.39
N LEU A 206 -0.39 6.62 0.77
CA LEU A 206 -0.32 7.97 1.32
C LEU A 206 -1.73 8.41 1.72
N LEU A 207 -1.90 8.77 2.98
CA LEU A 207 -3.15 9.27 3.54
C LEU A 207 -2.99 10.76 3.82
N LEU A 208 -3.89 11.57 3.26
CA LEU A 208 -3.93 13.02 3.48
C LEU A 208 -5.22 13.39 4.20
N ARG A 209 -5.11 14.02 5.36
CA ARG A 209 -6.24 14.60 6.08
C ARG A 209 -6.39 16.06 5.69
N ILE A 210 -7.49 16.39 5.05
CA ILE A 210 -7.85 17.76 4.69
C ILE A 210 -8.51 18.42 5.90
N THR A 211 -7.94 19.53 6.37
CA THR A 211 -8.43 20.26 7.55
C THR A 211 -8.79 21.70 7.26
N ASP A 212 -8.26 22.28 6.17
CA ASP A 212 -8.66 23.60 5.72
C ASP A 212 -10.08 23.55 5.12
N LYS A 213 -10.89 24.56 5.40
CA LYS A 213 -12.29 24.58 4.99
C LYS A 213 -12.46 24.80 3.49
N ASP A 214 -11.61 25.63 2.88
CA ASP A 214 -11.65 25.90 1.46
C ASP A 214 -11.19 24.67 0.68
N GLU A 215 -10.05 24.09 1.08
CA GLU A 215 -9.55 22.84 0.51
C GLU A 215 -10.59 21.71 0.63
N LEU A 216 -11.29 21.61 1.77
CA LEU A 216 -12.33 20.59 1.94
C LEU A 216 -13.53 20.82 1.02
N SER A 217 -13.93 22.07 0.82
CA SER A 217 -15.04 22.41 -0.09
C SER A 217 -14.70 22.19 -1.56
N HIS A 218 -13.41 22.26 -1.91
CA HIS A 218 -12.86 22.07 -3.25
C HIS A 218 -11.93 20.85 -3.34
N MET A 219 -12.19 19.82 -2.54
CA MET A 219 -11.25 18.71 -2.30
C MET A 219 -10.82 18.01 -3.58
N ASP A 220 -11.74 17.75 -4.51
CA ASP A 220 -11.42 17.09 -5.78
C ASP A 220 -10.46 17.93 -6.64
N ALA A 221 -10.66 19.25 -6.68
CA ALA A 221 -9.80 20.17 -7.42
C ALA A 221 -8.41 20.28 -6.77
N PHE A 222 -8.38 20.42 -5.44
CA PHE A 222 -7.13 20.47 -4.67
C PHE A 222 -6.31 19.19 -4.84
N ILE A 223 -6.93 18.01 -4.70
CA ILE A 223 -6.23 16.73 -4.84
C ILE A 223 -5.75 16.53 -6.28
N LYS A 224 -6.53 16.96 -7.28
CA LYS A 224 -6.11 16.90 -8.68
C LYS A 224 -4.87 17.76 -8.94
N GLU A 225 -4.87 19.02 -8.49
CA GLU A 225 -3.73 19.92 -8.61
C GLU A 225 -2.49 19.35 -7.89
N LEU A 226 -2.68 18.86 -6.66
CA LEU A 226 -1.64 18.22 -5.87
C LEU A 226 -1.01 17.04 -6.62
N MET A 227 -1.83 16.19 -7.25
CA MET A 227 -1.35 15.03 -7.99
C MET A 227 -0.59 15.40 -9.26
N GLU A 228 -1.10 16.36 -10.03
CA GLU A 228 -0.46 16.86 -11.26
C GLU A 228 0.93 17.44 -10.96
N ASN A 229 1.08 18.08 -9.80
CA ASN A 229 2.31 18.75 -9.38
C ASN A 229 3.00 18.03 -8.20
N PHE A 230 2.82 16.71 -8.07
CA PHE A 230 3.35 15.90 -6.97
C PHE A 230 4.86 15.68 -7.13
N GLU A 231 5.67 16.67 -6.80
CA GLU A 231 7.13 16.62 -6.86
C GLU A 231 7.76 17.61 -5.86
N PRO A 232 9.03 17.42 -5.44
CA PRO A 232 9.69 18.32 -4.50
C PRO A 232 9.66 19.78 -4.98
N LYS A 233 9.56 20.73 -4.05
CA LYS A 233 9.66 22.16 -4.35
C LYS A 233 11.00 22.53 -4.98
#